data_AF-A0A559KCJ9-F1
#
_entry.id   AF-A0A559KCJ9-F1
#
_cell.length_a   1.000
_cell.length_b   1.000
_cell.length_c   1.000
_cell.angle_alpha   90.00
_cell.angle_beta   90.00
_cell.angle_gamma   90.00
#
_symmetry.space_group_name_H-M   'P 1'
#
loop_
_entity.id
_entity.type
_entity.pdbx_description
1 polymer ?
#
loop_
_entity_poly.entity_id
_entity_poly.type
_entity_poly.pdbx_seq_one_letter_code
_entity_poly.pdbx_strand_id
1 'polypeptide(L)' 'MQKLYAIAQTQTGKSVVIDNLSDFYPTALRQAQEQCAKQDLIFQGIRPVGNVEKKESTMQKRFSSGLPTPRSGKGKR' A
#
# COMPACT_ATOMS: atom_id res chain seq x y z
N MET A 1 -0.76 -4.78 -16.24
CA MET A 1 -0.02 -3.50 -16.15
C MET A 1 0.24 -3.20 -14.69
N GLN A 2 1.43 -2.68 -14.36
CA GLN A 2 1.76 -2.27 -12.98
C GLN A 2 1.26 -0.84 -12.78
N LYS A 3 0.45 -0.63 -11.75
CA LYS A 3 0.05 0.73 -11.36
C LYS A 3 1.25 1.46 -10.80
N LEU A 4 1.43 2.71 -11.20
CA LEU A 4 2.51 3.58 -10.72
C LEU A 4 1.90 4.67 -9.83
N TYR A 5 2.62 5.01 -8.75
CA TYR A 5 2.30 6.17 -7.92
C TYR A 5 3.53 7.05 -7.76
N ALA A 6 3.33 8.34 -7.57
CA ALA A 6 4.41 9.27 -7.22
C ALA A 6 4.37 9.60 -5.73
N ILE A 7 5.56 9.85 -5.18
CA ILE A 7 5.75 10.34 -3.83
C ILE A 7 6.25 11.78 -3.94
N ALA A 8 5.58 12.67 -3.22
CA ALA A 8 5.98 14.05 -3.07
C ALA A 8 5.99 14.44 -1.59
N GLN A 9 6.63 15.57 -1.29
CA GLN A 9 6.64 16.16 0.04
C GLN A 9 6.12 17.60 0.01
N THR A 10 5.37 17.98 1.02
CA THR A 10 5.05 19.39 1.26
C THR A 10 6.28 20.12 1.81
N GLN A 11 6.28 21.45 1.74
CA GLN A 11 7.31 22.28 2.40
C GLN A 11 7.40 22.04 3.92
N THR A 12 6.30 21.55 4.52
CA THR A 12 6.22 21.17 5.94
C THR A 12 6.71 19.74 6.24
N GLY A 13 7.24 19.03 5.23
CA GLY A 13 7.81 17.69 5.38
C GLY A 13 6.80 16.55 5.42
N LYS A 14 5.52 16.79 5.11
CA LYS A 14 4.51 15.73 5.04
C LYS A 14 4.60 15.00 3.70
N SER A 15 4.58 13.69 3.74
CA SER A 15 4.54 12.85 2.53
C SER A 15 3.14 12.84 1.93
N VAL A 16 3.07 13.08 0.62
CA VAL A 16 1.86 13.02 -0.19
C VAL A 16 2.06 11.97 -1.27
N VAL A 17 1.03 11.16 -1.49
CA VAL A 17 1.01 10.12 -2.51
C VAL A 17 0.09 10.56 -3.64
N ILE A 18 0.57 10.43 -4.87
CA ILE A 18 -0.17 10.76 -6.09
C ILE A 18 -0.45 9.46 -6.85
N ASP A 19 -1.70 9.00 -6.76
CA ASP A 19 -2.13 7.69 -7.29
C ASP A 19 -2.72 7.76 -8.71
N ASN A 20 -3.11 8.94 -9.19
CA ASN A 20 -3.74 9.13 -10.51
C ASN A 20 -2.70 9.39 -11.61
N LEU A 21 -1.82 8.42 -11.85
CA LEU A 21 -0.80 8.48 -12.90
C LEU A 21 -1.02 7.41 -13.97
N SER A 22 -0.44 7.64 -15.15
CA SER A 22 -0.37 6.65 -16.23
C SER A 22 0.42 5.40 -15.82
N ASP A 23 0.08 4.24 -16.38
CA ASP A 23 0.83 2.99 -16.22
C ASP A 23 2.17 3.00 -16.98
N PHE A 24 2.39 3.98 -17.87
CA PHE A 24 3.62 4.12 -18.65
C PHE A 24 4.58 5.12 -17.99
N TYR A 25 5.77 4.64 -17.61
CA TYR A 25 6.72 5.36 -16.76
C TYR A 25 7.10 6.77 -17.28
N PRO A 26 7.47 6.99 -18.55
CA PRO A 26 7.79 8.32 -19.05
C PRO A 26 6.62 9.32 -18.93
N THR A 27 5.40 8.86 -19.21
CA THR A 27 4.20 9.71 -19.09
C THR A 27 3.84 9.98 -17.63
N ALA A 28 3.99 8.98 -16.76
CA ALA A 28 3.75 9.12 -15.32
C ALA A 28 4.72 10.14 -14.69
N LEU A 29 5.99 10.12 -15.10
CA LEU A 29 7.01 11.06 -14.62
C LEU A 29 6.66 12.50 -14.98
N ARG A 30 6.26 12.74 -16.22
CA ARG A 30 5.84 14.07 -16.67
C ARG A 30 4.60 14.55 -15.91
N GLN A 31 3.58 13.70 -15.78
CA GLN A 31 2.35 14.03 -15.05
C GLN A 31 2.60 14.31 -13.57
N ALA A 32 3.44 13.50 -12.92
CA ALA A 32 3.79 13.69 -11.52
C ALA A 32 4.53 15.02 -11.29
N GLN A 33 5.48 15.37 -12.15
CA GLN A 33 6.18 16.65 -12.08
C GLN A 33 5.23 17.84 -12.28
N GLU A 34 4.36 17.78 -13.29
CA GLU A 34 3.35 18.82 -13.55
C GLU A 34 2.39 19.01 -12.36
N GLN A 35 1.94 17.92 -11.73
CA GLN A 35 1.05 17.99 -10.57
C GLN A 35 1.78 18.53 -9.33
N CYS A 36 3.02 18.09 -9.09
CA CYS A 36 3.83 18.61 -7.97
C CYS A 36 4.09 20.11 -8.13
N ALA A 37 4.43 20.57 -9.34
CA ALA A 37 4.65 21.99 -9.62
C ALA A 37 3.39 22.85 -9.43
N LYS A 38 2.20 22.32 -9.76
CA LYS A 38 0.91 23.02 -9.54
C LYS A 38 0.53 23.15 -8.06
N GLN A 39 1.08 22.29 -7.21
CA GLN A 39 0.70 22.18 -5.79
C GLN A 39 1.84 22.60 -4.85
N ASP A 40 2.93 23.19 -5.38
CA ASP A 40 4.14 23.54 -4.64
C ASP A 40 4.71 22.39 -3.80
N LEU A 41 4.67 21.18 -4.35
CA LEU A 41 5.19 19.96 -3.74
C LEU A 41 6.59 19.63 -4.28
N ILE A 42 7.43 19.10 -3.40
CA ILE A 42 8.76 18.61 -3.73
C ILE A 42 8.64 17.16 -4.22
N PHE A 43 8.88 16.93 -5.50
CA PHE A 43 8.84 15.60 -6.10
C PHE A 43 10.03 14.74 -5.64
N GLN A 44 9.76 13.53 -5.15
CA GLN A 44 10.81 12.58 -4.74
C GLN A 44 11.04 11.46 -5.75
N GLY A 45 9.98 10.93 -6.37
CA GLY A 45 10.10 9.85 -7.32
C GLY A 45 8.82 9.05 -7.55
N ILE A 46 8.88 8.13 -8.51
CA ILE A 46 7.80 7.18 -8.83
C ILE A 46 8.14 5.82 -8.26
N ARG A 47 7.12 5.12 -7.77
CA ARG A 47 7.20 3.76 -7.28
C ARG A 47 6.10 2.90 -7.92
N PRO A 48 6.41 1.63 -8.25
CA PRO A 48 5.37 0.69 -8.65
C PRO A 48 4.55 0.28 -7.42
N VAL A 49 3.24 0.18 -7.59
CA VAL A 49 2.37 -0.45 -6.60
C VAL A 49 2.71 -1.94 -6.60
N GLY A 50 3.43 -2.39 -5.58
CA GLY A 50 3.58 -3.81 -5.32
C GLY A 50 2.20 -4.41 -5.08
N ASN A 51 1.87 -5.52 -5.75
CA ASN A 51 0.69 -6.31 -5.39
C ASN A 51 0.90 -6.80 -3.96
N VAL A 52 0.35 -6.07 -2.99
CA VAL A 52 0.23 -6.57 -1.63
C VAL A 52 -0.81 -7.67 -1.71
N GLU A 53 -0.35 -8.91 -1.87
CA GLU A 53 -1.17 -10.08 -1.61
C GLU A 53 -1.78 -9.86 -0.23
N LYS A 54 -3.11 -9.66 -0.18
CA LYS A 54 -3.86 -9.67 1.08
C LYS A 54 -3.81 -11.10 1.60
N LYS A 55 -2.68 -11.49 2.21
CA LYS A 55 -2.59 -12.73 2.96
C LYS A 55 -3.55 -12.56 4.13
N GLU A 56 -4.65 -13.28 4.06
CA GLU A 56 -5.63 -13.37 5.14
C GLU A 56 -4.88 -13.53 6.45
N SER A 57 -5.20 -12.69 7.43
CA SER A 57 -4.62 -12.83 8.76
C SER A 57 -4.95 -14.24 9.28
N THR A 58 -3.95 -14.94 9.80
CA THR A 58 -4.11 -16.28 10.40
C THR A 58 -5.18 -16.32 11.51
N MET A 59 -5.57 -15.15 12.04
CA MET A 59 -6.64 -14.97 13.01
C MET A 59 -8.05 -15.20 12.41
N GLN A 60 -8.31 -14.82 11.16
CA GLN A 60 -9.65 -14.98 10.56
C GLN A 60 -10.02 -16.42 10.23
N LYS A 61 -9.03 -17.29 9.94
CA LYS A 61 -9.27 -18.72 9.73
C LYS A 61 -9.78 -19.46 10.98
N ARG A 62 -9.57 -18.89 12.17
CA ARG A 62 -9.97 -19.52 13.43
C ARG A 62 -11.44 -19.30 13.81
N PHE A 63 -12.10 -18.31 13.21
CA PHE A 63 -13.49 -17.97 13.54
C PHE A 63 -14.50 -18.49 12.52
N SER A 64 -14.08 -18.75 11.27
CA SER A 64 -14.98 -19.22 10.20
C SER A 64 -15.21 -20.74 10.19
N SER A 65 -14.41 -21.54 10.90
CA SER A 65 -14.54 -23.00 10.88
C SER A 65 -15.55 -23.57 11.88
N GLY A 66 -16.14 -22.74 12.76
CA GLY A 66 -17.11 -23.18 13.79
C GLY A 66 -16.58 -24.25 14.77
N LEU A 67 -15.31 -24.63 14.63
CA LEU A 67 -14.69 -25.68 15.42
C LEU A 67 -14.07 -25.02 16.65
N PRO A 68 -14.57 -25.32 17.86
CA PRO A 68 -13.95 -24.83 19.08
C PRO A 68 -12.49 -25.30 19.10
N THR A 69 -11.58 -24.39 19.44
CA THR A 69 -10.19 -24.72 19.70
C THR A 69 -10.16 -25.89 20.69
N PRO A 70 -9.42 -26.98 20.42
CA PRO A 70 -9.24 -28.01 21.43
C PRO A 70 -8.57 -27.33 22.63
N ARG A 71 -9.31 -27.18 23.74
CA ARG A 71 -8.71 -26.82 25.03
C ARG A 71 -7.74 -27.95 25.32
N SER A 72 -6.44 -27.66 25.27
CA SER A 72 -5.44 -28.52 25.91
C SER A 72 -5.84 -28.62 27.37
N GLY A 73 -6.53 -29.70 27.69
CA GLY A 73 -7.29 -29.86 28.92
C GLY A 73 -7.42 -31.34 29.22
N LYS A 74 -6.28 -32.01 29.38
CA LYS A 74 -6.09 -33.24 30.18
C LYS A 74 -4.61 -33.20 30.59
N GLY A 75 -4.22 -33.07 31.85
CA GLY A 75 -4.80 -33.74 33.01
C GLY A 75 -4.31 -35.18 33.02
N LYS A 76 -3.11 -35.43 33.56
CA LYS A 76 -2.73 -36.71 34.17
C LYS A 76 -1.78 -36.43 35.33
N ARG A 77 -2.06 -37.17 36.40
CA ARG A 77 -1.38 -37.21 37.70
C ARG A 77 0.07 -37.64 37.55
#